data_AF-A0A3D1R641-F1
#
_entry.id   AF-A0A3D1R641-F1
#
_cell.length_a   1.000
_cell.length_b   1.000
_cell.length_c   1.000
_cell.angle_alpha   90.00
_cell.angle_beta   90.00
_cell.angle_gamma   90.00
#
_symmetry.space_group_name_H-M   'P 1'
#
loop_
_entity.id
_entity.type
_entity.pdbx_description
1 polymer ?
#
loop_
_entity_poly.entity_id
_entity_poly.type
_entity_poly.pdbx_seq_one_letter_code
_entity_poly.pdbx_strand_id
1 'polypeptide(L)'
;TESTMRFSDFLAAEWKPALGCTEPGSIAYAAASAAAQADGPILAVQLLCDPRIYKNCYAVGIPHSGHQVGIRWALAIGALLPDPSAKLEVFKQVNADLLGDAKRLIDSGAITVEVARERAE
;
A
#
# COMPACT_ATOMS: atom_id res chain seq x y z
N THR A 1 -21.18 36.40 8.19
CA THR A 1 -22.06 35.41 7.54
C THR A 1 -21.26 34.14 7.40
N GLU A 2 -21.39 33.21 8.34
CA GLU A 2 -20.82 31.88 8.18
C GLU A 2 -21.51 31.23 6.98
N SER A 3 -20.73 30.95 5.94
CA SER A 3 -21.22 30.25 4.76
C SER A 3 -21.50 28.81 5.20
N THR A 4 -22.78 28.46 5.35
CA THR A 4 -23.19 27.09 5.67
C THR A 4 -22.78 26.17 4.53
N MET A 5 -21.68 25.43 4.71
CA MET A 5 -21.24 24.42 3.74
C MET A 5 -22.34 23.36 3.61
N ARG A 6 -22.74 23.02 2.38
CA ARG A 6 -23.68 21.92 2.18
C ARG A 6 -22.99 20.61 2.54
N PHE A 7 -23.70 19.70 3.19
CA PHE A 7 -23.16 18.41 3.61
C PHE A 7 -22.54 17.61 2.45
N SER A 8 -23.09 17.70 1.24
CA SER A 8 -22.51 17.08 0.04
C SER A 8 -21.11 17.60 -0.28
N ASP A 9 -20.88 18.89 -0.10
CA ASP A 9 -19.62 19.55 -0.43
C ASP A 9 -18.56 19.18 0.62
N PHE A 10 -18.97 19.04 1.89
CA PHE A 10 -18.14 18.48 2.95
C PHE A 10 -17.74 17.02 2.67
N LEU A 11 -18.71 16.17 2.31
CA LEU A 11 -18.44 14.77 1.99
C LEU A 11 -17.50 14.64 0.78
N ALA A 12 -17.67 15.45 -0.26
CA ALA A 12 -16.78 15.46 -1.42
C ALA A 12 -15.36 15.93 -1.06
N ALA A 13 -15.22 16.82 -0.06
CA ALA A 13 -13.93 17.25 0.45
C ALA A 13 -13.23 16.14 1.25
N GLU A 14 -13.95 15.39 2.09
CA GLU A 14 -13.39 14.41 3.03
C GLU A 14 -13.28 12.98 2.45
N TRP A 15 -14.25 12.52 1.65
CA TRP A 15 -14.19 11.19 1.04
C TRP A 15 -13.25 11.17 -0.16
N LYS A 16 -12.09 10.56 0.04
CA LYS A 16 -11.13 10.30 -1.03
C LYS A 16 -11.35 8.90 -1.61
N PRO A 17 -11.31 8.75 -2.95
CA PRO A 17 -11.35 7.44 -3.57
C PRO A 17 -10.22 6.53 -3.11
N ALA A 18 -10.51 5.23 -3.03
CA ALA A 18 -9.55 4.16 -2.80
C ALA A 18 -9.86 3.02 -3.77
N LEU A 19 -8.83 2.28 -4.19
CA LEU A 19 -8.98 1.08 -5.01
C LEU A 19 -8.76 -0.16 -4.15
N GLY A 20 -9.84 -0.88 -3.84
CA GLY A 20 -9.81 -2.06 -2.98
C GLY A 20 -9.84 -1.73 -1.48
N CYS A 21 -9.34 -2.65 -0.64
CA CYS A 21 -9.26 -2.43 0.80
C CYS A 21 -8.20 -1.37 1.14
N THR A 22 -8.49 -0.56 2.16
CA THR A 22 -7.64 0.56 2.57
C THR A 22 -6.30 0.14 3.14
N GLU A 23 -6.22 -0.98 3.84
CA GLU A 23 -5.00 -1.44 4.50
C GLU A 23 -3.93 -1.86 3.48
N PRO A 24 -4.21 -2.75 2.50
CA PRO A 24 -3.29 -2.99 1.40
C PRO A 24 -2.91 -1.70 0.66
N GLY A 25 -3.88 -0.81 0.42
CA GLY A 25 -3.65 0.47 -0.23
C GLY A 25 -2.67 1.36 0.55
N SER A 26 -2.82 1.43 1.87
CA SER A 26 -1.94 2.21 2.75
C SER A 26 -0.53 1.64 2.82
N ILE A 27 -0.39 0.31 2.85
CA ILE A 27 0.91 -0.37 2.85
C ILE A 27 1.63 -0.11 1.52
N ALA A 28 0.93 -0.29 0.40
CA ALA A 28 1.50 -0.06 -0.91
C ALA A 28 1.87 1.40 -1.12
N TYR A 29 1.02 2.33 -0.68
CA TYR A 29 1.29 3.76 -0.76
C TYR A 29 2.49 4.17 0.10
N ALA A 30 2.62 3.64 1.32
CA ALA A 30 3.78 3.88 2.17
C ALA A 30 5.07 3.34 1.52
N ALA A 31 5.02 2.13 0.95
CA ALA A 31 6.14 1.52 0.27
C ALA A 31 6.58 2.31 -0.98
N ALA A 32 5.63 2.74 -1.81
CA ALA A 32 5.88 3.58 -2.99
C ALA A 32 6.48 4.92 -2.58
N SER A 33 5.96 5.53 -1.51
CA SER A 33 6.46 6.81 -1.00
C SER A 33 7.90 6.69 -0.49
N ALA A 34 8.24 5.58 0.18
CA ALA A 34 9.60 5.31 0.62
C ALA A 34 10.55 5.02 -0.55
N ALA A 35 10.10 4.20 -1.52
CA ALA A 35 10.87 3.89 -2.73
C ALA A 35 11.19 5.14 -3.55
N ALA A 36 10.26 6.10 -3.64
CA ALA A 36 10.47 7.38 -4.32
C ALA A 36 11.55 8.27 -3.67
N GLN A 37 12.00 7.96 -2.45
CA GLN A 37 13.14 8.64 -1.81
C GLN A 37 14.48 7.95 -2.06
N ALA A 38 14.47 6.75 -2.64
CA ALA A 38 15.66 5.97 -2.92
C ALA A 38 16.06 6.09 -4.39
N ASP A 39 17.36 5.99 -4.65
CA ASP A 39 17.91 5.91 -6.00
C ASP A 39 18.27 4.46 -6.35
N GLY A 40 18.06 4.08 -7.61
CA GLY A 40 18.45 2.77 -8.12
C GLY A 40 17.48 1.63 -7.79
N PRO A 41 17.90 0.38 -7.95
CA PRO A 41 17.02 -0.77 -7.78
C PRO A 41 16.72 -1.04 -6.30
N ILE A 42 15.45 -1.39 -6.02
CA ILE A 42 15.03 -1.83 -4.69
C ILE A 42 15.63 -3.21 -4.39
N LEU A 43 16.47 -3.28 -3.35
CA LEU A 43 17.14 -4.52 -2.93
C LEU A 43 16.39 -5.24 -1.80
N ALA A 44 15.73 -4.50 -0.93
CA ALA A 44 14.95 -5.02 0.19
C ALA A 44 13.90 -4.00 0.66
N VAL A 45 12.81 -4.49 1.23
CA VAL A 45 11.72 -3.68 1.79
C VAL A 45 11.30 -4.27 3.14
N GLN A 46 11.33 -3.43 4.17
CA GLN A 46 10.88 -3.79 5.52
C GLN A 46 9.65 -2.96 5.89
N LEU A 47 8.61 -3.66 6.35
CA LEU A 47 7.43 -3.03 6.94
C LEU A 47 7.39 -3.31 8.43
N LEU A 48 7.32 -2.26 9.24
CA LEU A 48 6.90 -2.33 10.64
C LEU A 48 5.47 -1.78 10.74
N CYS A 49 4.54 -2.59 11.21
CA CYS A 49 3.13 -2.21 11.29
C CYS A 49 2.48 -2.64 12.60
N ASP A 50 1.33 -2.09 12.95
CA ASP A 50 0.58 -2.53 14.12
C ASP A 50 -0.21 -3.83 13.83
N PRO A 51 -0.67 -4.55 14.87
CA PRO A 51 -1.40 -5.81 14.70
C PRO A 51 -2.68 -5.70 13.85
N ARG A 52 -3.34 -4.52 13.78
CA ARG A 52 -4.56 -4.33 13.00
C ARG A 52 -4.25 -4.23 11.51
N ILE A 53 -3.21 -3.48 11.12
CA ILE A 53 -2.74 -3.46 9.73
C ILE A 53 -2.34 -4.86 9.28
N TYR A 54 -1.60 -5.58 10.13
CA TYR A 54 -1.18 -6.96 9.82
C TYR A 54 -2.40 -7.87 9.59
N LYS A 55 -3.32 -7.96 10.56
CA LYS A 55 -4.46 -8.89 10.46
C LYS A 55 -5.41 -8.53 9.30
N ASN A 56 -5.67 -7.23 9.08
CA ASN A 56 -6.61 -6.77 8.06
C ASN A 56 -6.04 -6.91 6.66
N CYS A 57 -4.71 -6.92 6.50
CA CYS A 57 -4.05 -7.12 5.21
C CYS A 57 -3.55 -8.55 4.99
N TYR A 58 -3.61 -9.44 6.00
CA TYR A 58 -2.93 -10.75 5.98
C TYR A 58 -3.28 -11.60 4.76
N ALA A 59 -4.56 -11.67 4.39
CA ALA A 59 -5.06 -12.53 3.30
C ALA A 59 -5.99 -11.79 2.32
N VAL A 60 -5.98 -10.45 2.30
CA VAL A 60 -6.82 -9.66 1.40
C VAL A 60 -6.30 -9.71 -0.03
N GLY A 61 -7.20 -9.82 -1.00
CA GLY A 61 -6.86 -9.78 -2.43
C GLY A 61 -6.37 -8.40 -2.87
N ILE A 62 -5.32 -8.38 -3.69
CA ILE A 62 -4.71 -7.15 -4.20
C ILE A 62 -5.28 -6.81 -5.59
N PRO A 63 -5.84 -5.61 -5.82
CA PRO A 63 -6.35 -5.20 -7.12
C PRO A 63 -5.31 -5.34 -8.23
N HIS A 64 -5.76 -5.74 -9.43
CA HIS A 64 -4.92 -5.91 -10.63
C HIS A 64 -3.71 -6.84 -10.49
N SER A 65 -3.63 -7.64 -9.41
CA SER A 65 -2.46 -8.46 -9.12
C SER A 65 -2.49 -9.88 -9.71
N GLY A 66 -3.55 -10.27 -10.41
CA GLY A 66 -3.71 -11.66 -10.88
C GLY A 66 -3.95 -12.65 -9.73
N HIS A 67 -4.89 -12.33 -8.84
CA HIS A 67 -5.29 -13.14 -7.68
C HIS A 67 -4.26 -13.28 -6.56
N GLN A 68 -3.24 -12.40 -6.52
CA GLN A 68 -2.33 -12.38 -5.38
C GLN A 68 -3.01 -11.78 -4.16
N VAL A 69 -2.61 -12.29 -2.99
CA VAL A 69 -3.22 -11.95 -1.71
C VAL A 69 -2.16 -11.62 -0.67
N GLY A 70 -2.52 -10.74 0.26
CA GLY A 70 -1.79 -10.59 1.50
C GLY A 70 -0.77 -9.46 1.54
N ILE A 71 -0.28 -9.22 2.76
CA ILE A 71 0.56 -8.08 3.13
C ILE A 71 1.89 -8.01 2.38
N ARG A 72 2.54 -9.15 2.12
CA ARG A 72 3.81 -9.19 1.39
C ARG A 72 3.65 -8.75 -0.06
N TRP A 73 2.53 -9.09 -0.69
CA TRP A 73 2.23 -8.65 -2.05
C TRP A 73 1.90 -7.16 -2.12
N ALA A 74 1.09 -6.63 -1.19
CA ALA A 74 0.83 -5.20 -1.11
C ALA A 74 2.15 -4.40 -0.98
N LEU A 75 3.04 -4.86 -0.10
CA LEU A 75 4.34 -4.23 0.17
C LEU A 75 5.28 -4.29 -1.04
N ALA A 76 5.44 -5.47 -1.65
CA ALA A 76 6.33 -5.67 -2.78
C ALA A 76 5.86 -4.90 -4.03
N ILE A 77 4.56 -4.93 -4.32
CA ILE A 77 3.96 -4.16 -5.41
C ILE A 77 4.20 -2.67 -5.17
N GLY A 78 3.83 -2.18 -3.97
CA GLY A 78 3.97 -0.76 -3.64
C GLY A 78 5.39 -0.23 -3.81
N ALA A 79 6.39 -0.98 -3.36
CA ALA A 79 7.80 -0.58 -3.48
C ALA A 79 8.30 -0.46 -4.92
N LEU A 80 7.59 -1.04 -5.89
CA LEU A 80 7.95 -1.02 -7.31
C LEU A 80 7.05 -0.10 -8.15
N LEU A 81 6.02 0.50 -7.55
CA LEU A 81 5.13 1.41 -8.27
C LEU A 81 5.87 2.70 -8.64
N PRO A 82 5.67 3.22 -9.86
CA PRO A 82 6.46 4.35 -10.35
C PRO A 82 6.03 5.70 -9.76
N ASP A 83 4.79 5.82 -9.28
CA ASP A 83 4.27 7.09 -8.75
C ASP A 83 3.40 6.90 -7.50
N PRO A 84 3.81 7.40 -6.32
CA PRO A 84 2.99 7.37 -5.11
C PRO A 84 1.81 8.37 -5.15
N SER A 85 1.77 9.34 -6.07
CA SER A 85 0.75 10.42 -6.08
C SER A 85 -0.71 9.94 -6.16
N ALA A 86 -0.92 8.71 -6.63
CA ALA A 86 -2.21 8.03 -6.66
C ALA A 86 -2.77 7.63 -5.27
N LYS A 87 -2.00 7.79 -4.18
CA LYS A 87 -2.44 7.55 -2.79
C LYS A 87 -3.08 6.16 -2.59
N LEU A 88 -4.33 6.08 -2.13
CA LEU A 88 -5.02 4.79 -1.91
C LEU A 88 -5.51 4.14 -3.22
N GLU A 89 -5.25 4.75 -4.37
CA GLU A 89 -5.51 4.19 -5.70
C GLU A 89 -4.23 3.70 -6.41
N VAL A 90 -3.11 3.60 -5.69
CA VAL A 90 -1.79 3.19 -6.22
C VAL A 90 -1.82 1.90 -7.07
N PHE A 91 -2.71 0.95 -6.76
CA PHE A 91 -2.84 -0.28 -7.53
C PHE A 91 -3.38 -0.11 -8.97
N LYS A 92 -3.81 1.09 -9.38
CA LYS A 92 -4.13 1.40 -10.79
C LYS A 92 -2.93 1.25 -11.72
N GLN A 93 -1.72 1.32 -11.18
CA GLN A 93 -0.46 1.31 -11.93
C GLN A 93 0.15 -0.09 -12.10
N VAL A 94 -0.48 -1.13 -11.53
CA VAL A 94 0.03 -2.51 -11.60
C VAL A 94 -0.01 -3.02 -13.03
N ASN A 95 1.10 -3.65 -13.45
CA ASN A 95 1.23 -4.33 -14.73
C ASN A 95 1.95 -5.68 -14.57
N ALA A 96 2.00 -6.49 -15.63
CA ALA A 96 2.53 -7.85 -15.58
C ALA A 96 4.03 -7.92 -15.23
N ASP A 97 4.84 -7.00 -15.77
CA ASP A 97 6.29 -6.95 -15.50
C ASP A 97 6.54 -6.64 -14.02
N LEU A 98 5.85 -5.63 -13.48
CA LEU A 98 5.91 -5.26 -12.08
C LEU A 98 5.51 -6.41 -11.15
N LEU A 99 4.50 -7.21 -11.52
CA LEU A 99 4.12 -8.40 -10.76
C LEU A 99 5.20 -9.47 -10.78
N GLY A 100 5.88 -9.66 -11.92
CA GLY A 100 7.04 -10.52 -12.03
C GLY A 100 8.18 -10.08 -11.10
N ASP A 101 8.42 -8.77 -11.02
CA ASP A 101 9.48 -8.17 -10.19
C ASP A 101 9.14 -8.26 -8.70
N ALA A 102 7.90 -7.96 -8.33
CA ALA A 102 7.37 -8.12 -6.98
C ALA A 102 7.48 -9.57 -6.51
N LYS A 103 7.18 -10.53 -7.39
CA LYS A 103 7.36 -11.96 -7.10
C LYS A 103 8.83 -12.28 -6.79
N ARG A 104 9.78 -11.75 -7.58
CA ARG A 104 11.21 -11.98 -7.35
C ARG A 104 11.69 -11.43 -6.01
N LEU A 105 11.21 -10.25 -5.60
CA LEU A 105 11.49 -9.71 -4.26
C LEU A 105 10.93 -10.59 -3.13
N ILE A 106 9.72 -11.12 -3.31
CA ILE A 106 9.09 -12.00 -2.30
C ILE A 106 9.84 -13.33 -2.20
N ASP A 107 10.15 -13.96 -3.34
CA ASP A 107 10.80 -15.26 -3.43
C ASP A 107 12.26 -15.21 -2.94
N SER A 108 12.97 -14.08 -3.15
CA SER A 108 14.35 -13.90 -2.70
C SER A 108 14.47 -13.64 -1.18
N GLY A 109 13.34 -13.45 -0.48
CA GLY A 109 13.33 -13.09 0.93
C GLY A 109 13.61 -11.60 1.19
N ALA A 110 13.61 -10.75 0.15
CA ALA A 110 13.85 -9.31 0.24
C ALA A 110 12.68 -8.53 0.88
N ILE A 111 11.55 -9.18 1.15
CA ILE A 111 10.36 -8.59 1.76
C ILE A 111 10.16 -9.11 3.18
N THR A 112 10.29 -8.22 4.16
CA THR A 112 10.09 -8.51 5.60
C THR A 112 8.94 -7.69 6.17
N VAL A 113 8.15 -8.34 7.04
CA VAL A 113 7.01 -7.73 7.72
C VAL A 113 7.11 -8.04 9.20
N GLU A 114 7.17 -7.00 10.01
CA GLU A 114 7.23 -7.05 11.46
C GLU A 114 6.00 -6.38 12.07
N VAL A 115 5.51 -6.97 13.15
CA VAL A 115 4.42 -6.39 13.93
C VAL A 115 5.03 -5.71 15.15
N ALA A 116 4.85 -4.40 15.23
CA ALA A 116 5.27 -3.61 16.38
C ALA A 116 4.60 -4.17 17.64
N ARG A 117 5.41 -4.41 18.68
CA ARG A 117 4.87 -4.68 20.01
C ARG A 117 4.09 -3.46 20.43
N GLU A 118 2.87 -3.66 20.92
CA GLU A 118 2.05 -2.58 21.45
C GLU A 118 2.89 -1.75 22.43
N ARG A 119 2.92 -0.43 22.25
CA ARG A 119 3.31 0.43 23.38
C ARG A 119 2.24 0.20 24.43
N ALA A 120 2.65 -0.20 25.63
CA ALA A 120 1.80 -0.03 26.80
C ALA A 120 1.52 1.48 26.88
N GLU A 121 0.27 1.87 26.62
CA GLU A 121 -0.25 3.18 26.97
C GLU A 121 -0.29 3.35 28.49
#